data_AF-A0A7G6XGH3-F1
#
_entry.id   AF-A0A7G6XGH3-F1
#
_cell.length_a   1.000
_cell.length_b   1.000
_cell.length_c   1.000
_cell.angle_alpha   90.00
_cell.angle_beta   90.00
_cell.angle_gamma   90.00
#
_symmetry.space_group_name_H-M   'P 1'
#
loop_
_entity.id
_entity.type
_entity.pdbx_description
1 polymer ?
#
loop_
_entity_poly.entity_id
_entity_poly.type
_entity_poly.pdbx_seq_one_letter_code
_entity_poly.pdbx_strand_id
1 'polypeptide(L)' 'MVRGLWQQVEQRDPFPVRDPDPADPTCDVCAALVVQRAEGYRQRDLSAVVDCNVEIRQHPHPEVRR' A
#
# COMPACT_ATOMS: atom_id res chain seq x y z
N MET A 1 36.06 -12.30 -17.44
CA MET A 1 34.89 -11.64 -18.05
C MET A 1 33.64 -12.37 -17.59
N VAL A 2 32.98 -11.88 -16.52
CA VAL A 2 31.67 -12.41 -16.13
C VAL A 2 30.64 -11.71 -17.01
N ARG A 3 30.11 -12.41 -18.02
CA ARG A 3 28.92 -11.94 -18.74
C ARG A 3 27.76 -12.07 -17.76
N GLY A 4 27.46 -10.99 -17.04
CA GLY A 4 26.31 -10.93 -16.15
C GLY A 4 25.04 -11.13 -16.96
N LEU A 5 24.39 -12.27 -16.78
CA LEU A 5 23.06 -12.58 -17.30
C LEU A 5 22.02 -11.77 -16.51
N TRP A 6 22.02 -10.46 -16.69
CA TRP A 6 20.90 -9.63 -16.26
C TRP A 6 19.82 -9.78 -17.34
N GLN A 7 18.84 -10.64 -17.06
CA GLN A 7 17.66 -10.74 -17.92
C GLN A 7 16.68 -9.64 -17.52
N GLN A 8 16.29 -8.83 -18.49
CA GLN A 8 15.22 -7.85 -18.32
C GLN A 8 13.90 -8.59 -18.16
N VAL A 9 13.27 -8.46 -17.00
CA VAL A 9 11.95 -9.03 -16.73
C VAL A 9 10.86 -8.08 -17.23
N GLU A 10 9.81 -8.63 -17.83
CA GLU A 10 8.65 -7.84 -18.22
C GLU A 10 7.84 -7.50 -16.97
N GLN A 11 7.67 -6.20 -16.71
CA GLN A 11 6.87 -5.72 -15.58
C GLN A 11 5.38 -5.90 -15.90
N ARG A 12 4.78 -6.97 -15.37
CA ARG A 12 3.37 -7.34 -15.60
C ARG A 12 2.38 -6.45 -14.85
N ASP A 13 2.80 -5.83 -13.75
CA ASP A 13 1.93 -5.02 -12.91
C ASP A 13 1.77 -3.60 -13.49
N PRO A 14 0.53 -3.07 -13.57
CA PRO A 14 0.31 -1.70 -13.98
C PRO A 14 0.97 -0.77 -12.98
N PHE A 15 2.07 -0.16 -13.41
CA PHE A 15 2.80 0.82 -12.64
C PHE A 15 2.39 2.24 -13.06
N PRO A 16 2.13 3.14 -12.09
CA PRO A 16 2.18 2.91 -10.65
C PRO A 16 0.92 2.21 -10.09
N VAL A 17 1.13 1.36 -9.07
CA VAL A 17 0.03 0.76 -8.30
C VAL A 17 -0.66 1.87 -7.51
N ARG A 18 -1.99 1.97 -7.63
CA ARG A 18 -2.78 2.95 -6.87
C ARG A 18 -2.76 2.62 -5.38
N ASP A 19 -2.83 3.66 -4.58
CA ASP A 19 -3.05 3.56 -3.14
C ASP A 19 -4.34 2.79 -2.85
N PRO A 20 -4.35 1.91 -1.82
CA PRO A 20 -5.54 1.20 -1.42
C PRO A 20 -6.54 2.15 -0.76
N ASP A 21 -7.82 1.94 -1.06
CA ASP A 21 -8.91 2.48 -0.25
C ASP A 21 -9.02 1.68 1.07
N PRO A 22 -9.51 2.28 2.16
CA PRO A 22 -9.82 1.54 3.38
C PRO A 22 -10.84 0.45 3.06
N ALA A 23 -10.53 -0.80 3.43
CA ALA A 23 -11.39 -1.94 3.11
C ALA A 23 -12.75 -1.88 3.84
N ASP A 24 -12.80 -1.28 5.03
CA ASP A 24 -14.03 -0.93 5.74
C ASP A 24 -13.98 0.53 6.23
N PRO A 25 -14.88 1.42 5.76
CA PRO A 25 -14.93 2.81 6.19
C PRO A 25 -15.40 3.00 7.64
N THR A 26 -15.94 1.96 8.28
CA THR A 26 -16.35 1.96 9.70
C THR A 26 -15.25 1.44 10.63
N CYS A 27 -14.15 0.93 10.09
CA CYS A 27 -13.01 0.50 10.87
C CYS A 27 -12.15 1.70 11.27
N ASP A 28 -12.12 1.98 12.58
CA ASP A 28 -11.32 3.07 13.15
C ASP A 28 -9.82 2.93 12.85
N VAL A 29 -9.30 1.70 12.73
CA VAL A 29 -7.90 1.44 12.38
C VAL A 29 -7.61 1.87 10.94
N CYS A 30 -8.45 1.46 9.98
CA CYS A 30 -8.29 1.88 8.59
C CYS A 30 -8.46 3.39 8.43
N ALA A 31 -9.40 4.01 9.15
CA ALA A 31 -9.58 5.45 9.17
C ALA A 31 -8.33 6.18 9.71
N ALA A 32 -7.76 5.69 10.81
CA ALA A 32 -6.53 6.24 11.37
C ALA A 32 -5.35 6.11 10.41
N LEU A 33 -5.18 4.96 9.74
CA LEU A 33 -4.14 4.75 8.74
C LEU A 33 -4.28 5.67 7.53
N VAL A 34 -5.52 5.97 7.08
CA VAL A 34 -5.75 6.95 6.00
C VAL A 34 -5.30 8.35 6.41
N VAL A 35 -5.55 8.76 7.65
CA VAL A 35 -5.09 10.05 8.18
C VAL A 35 -3.56 10.09 8.29
N GLN A 36 -2.94 9.03 8.82
CA GLN A 36 -1.47 8.93 8.92
C GLN A 36 -0.81 8.97 7.55
N ARG A 37 -1.37 8.27 6.56
CA ARG A 37 -0.91 8.31 5.17
C ARG A 37 -0.96 9.73 4.59
N ALA A 38 -2.04 10.45 4.83
CA ALA A 38 -2.18 11.84 4.35
C ALA A 38 -1.11 12.76 4.96
N GLU A 39 -0.78 12.57 6.25
CA GLU A 39 0.30 13.32 6.89
C GLU A 39 1.68 12.91 6.35
N GLY A 40 1.92 11.62 6.10
CA GLY A 40 3.14 11.14 5.44
C GLY A 40 3.34 11.81 4.07
N TYR A 41 2.29 11.94 3.26
CA TYR A 41 2.34 12.70 2.01
C TYR A 41 2.68 14.18 2.23
N ARG A 42 2.09 14.81 3.25
CA ARG A 42 2.35 16.21 3.62
C ARG A 42 3.81 16.44 4.01
N GLN A 43 4.41 15.50 4.73
CA GLN A 43 5.80 15.54 5.16
C GLN A 43 6.79 15.03 4.10
N ARG A 44 6.27 14.48 2.98
CA ARG A 44 7.04 13.76 1.94
C ARG A 44 7.77 12.52 2.49
N ASP A 45 7.26 11.94 3.57
CA ASP A 45 7.70 10.65 4.07
C ASP A 45 6.99 9.53 3.32
N LEU A 46 7.55 9.16 2.17
CA LEU A 46 7.00 8.09 1.33
C LEU A 46 7.19 6.69 1.95
N SER A 47 8.11 6.52 2.91
CA SER A 47 8.25 5.26 3.64
C SER A 47 7.01 5.03 4.49
N ALA A 48 6.63 6.03 5.30
CA ALA A 48 5.43 5.96 6.14
C ALA A 48 4.14 5.78 5.32
N VAL A 49 4.05 6.41 4.13
CA VAL A 49 2.93 6.20 3.20
C VAL A 49 2.84 4.75 2.75
N VAL A 50 3.96 4.14 2.37
CA VAL A 50 4.01 2.74 1.93
C VAL A 50 3.63 1.81 3.09
N ASP A 51 4.13 2.05 4.29
CA ASP A 51 3.79 1.26 5.48
C ASP A 51 2.27 1.30 5.74
N CYS A 52 1.67 2.49 5.73
CA CYS A 52 0.21 2.63 5.87
C CYS A 52 -0.55 1.87 4.76
N ASN A 53 -0.05 1.91 3.53
CA ASN A 53 -0.65 1.21 2.39
C ASN A 53 -0.54 -0.32 2.51
N VAL A 54 0.50 -0.85 3.14
CA VAL A 54 0.64 -2.29 3.40
C VAL A 54 -0.35 -2.68 4.50
N GLU A 55 -0.39 -1.93 5.60
CA GLU A 55 -1.28 -2.21 6.72
C GLU A 55 -2.76 -2.17 6.31
N ILE A 56 -3.19 -1.18 5.51
CA ILE A 56 -4.57 -1.11 5.00
C ILE A 56 -4.94 -2.35 4.18
N ARG A 57 -4.01 -2.91 3.38
CA ARG A 57 -4.27 -4.10 2.56
C ARG A 57 -4.30 -5.39 3.37
N GLN A 58 -3.53 -5.44 4.45
CA GLN A 58 -3.38 -6.64 5.27
C GLN A 58 -4.31 -6.64 6.48
N HIS A 59 -4.96 -5.51 6.79
CA HIS A 59 -5.83 -5.39 7.96
C HIS A 59 -7.02 -6.37 7.84
N PRO A 60 -7.14 -7.34 8.76
CA PRO A 60 -8.22 -8.32 8.70
C PRO A 60 -9.53 -7.65 9.12
N HIS A 61 -10.49 -7.62 8.22
CA HIS A 61 -11.88 -7.35 8.58
C HIS A 61 -12.59 -8.67 8.86
N PRO A 62 -13.38 -8.78 9.94
CA PRO A 62 -14.31 -9.89 10.07
C PRO A 62 -15.19 -9.86 8.83
N GLU A 63 -15.26 -10.98 8.10
CA GLU A 63 -16.11 -11.08 6.91
C GLU A 63 -17.52 -10.61 7.30
N VAL A 64 -17.93 -9.44 6.80
CA VAL A 64 -19.32 -9.04 6.84
C VAL A 64 -20.02 -10.05 5.95
N ARG A 65 -20.57 -11.10 6.57
CA ARG A 65 -21.43 -12.08 5.89
C ARG A 65 -22.56 -11.29 5.24
N ARG A 66 -22.42 -11.04 3.94
CA ARG A 66 -23.42 -10.35 3.12
C ARG A 66 -24.66 -11.21 2.95
#